data_AF-A0A7X8QLZ6-F1
#
_entry.id   AF-A0A7X8QLZ6-F1
#
_cell.length_a   1.000
_cell.length_b   1.000
_cell.length_c   1.000
_cell.angle_alpha   90.00
_cell.angle_beta   90.00
_cell.angle_gamma   90.00
#
_symmetry.space_group_name_H-M   'P 1'
#
loop_
_entity.id
_entity.type
_entity.pdbx_description
1 polymer ?
#
loop_
_entity_poly.entity_id
_entity_poly.type
_entity_poly.pdbx_seq_one_letter_code
_entity_poly.pdbx_strand_id
1 'polypeptide(L)' 'MDLLKQMADAFVLLIRVGTVFRWVYCLIRTGMSEEEAGMYKKRARNTVVFYIIAECIWQIKELVVGYYL' A
#
# COMPACT_ATOMS: atom_id res chain seq x y z
N MET A 1 -24.89 -7.21 6.72
CA MET A 1 -24.07 -5.98 6.66
C MET A 1 -22.67 -6.16 7.23
N ASP A 2 -22.46 -7.04 8.21
CA ASP A 2 -21.12 -7.25 8.80
C ASP A 2 -20.12 -7.97 7.89
N LEU A 3 -20.56 -8.96 7.11
CA LEU A 3 -19.65 -9.75 6.27
C LEU A 3 -19.00 -8.88 5.18
N LEU A 4 -19.75 -7.95 4.59
CA LEU A 4 -19.24 -6.95 3.63
C LEU A 4 -18.19 -6.02 4.25
N LYS A 5 -18.39 -5.57 5.49
CA LYS A 5 -17.41 -4.75 6.22
C LYS A 5 -16.14 -5.54 6.52
N GLN A 6 -16.28 -6.75 7.05
CA GLN A 6 -15.15 -7.63 7.35
C GLN A 6 -14.32 -7.97 6.10
N MET A 7 -14.99 -8.22 4.97
CA MET A 7 -14.29 -8.44 3.70
C MET A 7 -13.53 -7.18 3.25
N ALA A 8 -14.17 -6.00 3.33
CA ALA A 8 -13.50 -4.75 2.97
C ALA A 8 -12.26 -4.49 3.85
N ASP A 9 -12.38 -4.68 5.16
CA ASP A 9 -11.28 -4.49 6.10
C ASP A 9 -10.15 -5.52 5.85
N ALA A 10 -10.49 -6.76 5.53
CA ALA A 10 -9.53 -7.78 5.15
C ALA A 10 -8.78 -7.43 3.86
N PHE A 11 -9.45 -6.89 2.84
CA PHE A 11 -8.79 -6.44 1.61
C PHE A 11 -7.86 -5.25 1.87
N VAL A 12 -8.27 -4.29 2.69
CA VAL A 12 -7.41 -3.16 3.09
C VAL A 12 -6.15 -3.68 3.81
N LEU A 13 -6.32 -4.62 4.74
CA LEU A 13 -5.20 -5.25 5.43
C LEU A 13 -4.24 -5.94 4.46
N LEU A 14 -4.76 -6.71 3.49
CA LEU A 14 -3.95 -7.38 2.48
C LEU A 14 -3.18 -6.39 1.59
N ILE A 15 -3.79 -5.26 1.23
CA ILE A 15 -3.11 -4.20 0.46
C ILE A 15 -1.96 -3.60 1.28
N ARG A 16 -2.18 -3.28 2.55
CA ARG A 16 -1.15 -2.72 3.45
C ARG A 16 0.02 -3.69 3.63
N VAL A 17 -0.26 -4.96 3.93
CA VAL A 17 0.79 -5.98 4.11
C VAL A 17 1.54 -6.25 2.81
N GLY A 18 0.82 -6.38 1.68
CA GLY A 18 1.42 -6.65 0.38
C GLY A 18 2.31 -5.51 -0.13
N THR A 19 1.92 -4.26 0.12
CA THR A 19 2.73 -3.08 -0.24
C THR A 19 4.01 -2.98 0.58
N VAL A 20 3.94 -3.24 1.90
CA VAL A 20 5.12 -3.32 2.77
C VAL A 20 6.06 -4.43 2.30
N PHE A 21 5.53 -5.62 2.03
CA PHE A 21 6.35 -6.74 1.56
C PHE A 21 7.06 -6.42 0.24
N ARG A 22 6.34 -5.83 -0.72
CA ARG A 22 6.91 -5.42 -2.01
C ARG A 22 7.97 -4.33 -1.85
N TRP A 23 7.76 -3.39 -0.94
CA TRP A 23 8.72 -2.32 -0.67
C TRP A 23 10.02 -2.87 -0.07
N VAL A 24 9.92 -3.72 0.96
CA VAL A 24 11.06 -4.41 1.58
C VAL A 24 11.81 -5.26 0.55
N TYR A 25 11.09 -6.02 -0.28
CA TYR A 25 11.70 -6.81 -1.36
C TYR A 25 12.53 -5.94 -2.32
N CYS A 26 12.01 -4.79 -2.74
CA CYS A 26 12.75 -3.88 -3.61
C CYS A 26 14.01 -3.33 -2.94
N LEU A 27 13.96 -3.04 -1.63
CA LEU A 27 15.13 -2.57 -0.88
C LEU A 27 16.21 -3.64 -0.78
N ILE A 28 15.85 -4.88 -0.44
CA ILE A 28 16.78 -6.01 -0.37
C ILE A 28 17.47 -6.21 -1.73
N ARG A 29 16.68 -6.24 -2.82
CA ARG A 29 17.21 -6.39 -4.18
C ARG A 29 18.14 -5.25 -4.61
N THR A 30 17.86 -4.03 -4.15
CA THR A 30 18.73 -2.86 -4.43
C THR A 30 20.13 -3.04 -3.84
N GLY A 31 20.26 -3.67 -2.67
CA GLY A 31 21.56 -3.92 -2.03
C GLY A 31 22.33 -5.13 -2.58
N MET A 32 21.68 -6.00 -3.35
CA MET A 32 22.30 -7.23 -3.88
C MET A 32 22.80 -7.10 -5.33
N SER A 33 22.33 -6.10 -6.09
CA SER A 33 22.68 -5.92 -7.50
C SER A 33 22.81 -4.42 -7.80
N GLU A 34 24.05 -3.93 -7.92
CA GLU A 34 24.33 -2.53 -8.25
C GLU A 34 23.84 -2.16 -9.67
N GLU A 35 23.91 -3.09 -10.63
CA GLU A 35 23.44 -2.89 -12.00
C GLU A 35 21.91 -2.68 -12.06
N GLU A 36 21.15 -3.40 -11.24
CA GLU A 36 19.68 -3.31 -11.21
C GLU A 36 19.16 -2.34 -10.12
N ALA A 37 20.04 -1.79 -9.29
CA ALA A 37 19.68 -0.95 -8.15
C ALA A 37 18.82 0.26 -8.54
N GLY A 38 19.14 0.91 -9.66
CA GLY A 38 18.36 2.05 -10.17
C GLY A 38 16.91 1.69 -10.50
N MET A 39 16.70 0.50 -11.09
CA MET A 39 15.36 0.00 -11.42
C MET A 39 14.57 -0.34 -10.15
N TYR A 40 15.18 -1.06 -9.20
CA TYR A 40 14.51 -1.43 -7.95
C TYR A 40 14.18 -0.21 -7.08
N LYS A 41 15.03 0.81 -7.06
CA LYS A 41 14.75 2.09 -6.40
C LYS A 41 13.53 2.80 -6.99
N LYS A 42 13.38 2.81 -8.32
CA LYS A 42 12.19 3.34 -9.00
C LYS A 42 10.93 2.55 -8.65
N ARG A 43 11.02 1.21 -8.62
CA ARG A 43 9.91 0.32 -8.23
C ARG A 43 9.50 0.49 -6.76
N ALA A 44 10.46 0.67 -5.86
CA ALA A 44 10.20 0.97 -4.46
C ALA A 44 9.44 2.29 -4.31
N ARG A 45 9.88 3.35 -5.01
CA ARG A 45 9.19 4.65 -5.02
C ARG A 45 7.76 4.54 -5.55
N ASN A 46 7.55 3.80 -6.64
CA ASN A 46 6.20 3.59 -7.19
C ASN A 46 5.30 2.83 -6.20
N THR A 47 5.85 1.86 -5.46
CA THR A 47 5.10 1.15 -4.41
C THR A 47 4.67 2.09 -3.29
N VAL A 48 5.52 3.04 -2.88
CA VAL A 48 5.17 4.06 -1.88
C VAL A 48 4.07 4.99 -2.39
N VAL A 49 4.17 5.46 -3.63
CA VAL A 49 3.13 6.32 -4.22
C VAL A 49 1.79 5.60 -4.30
N PHE A 50 1.79 4.33 -4.73
CA PHE A 50 0.60 3.50 -4.73
C PHE A 50 -0.01 3.35 -3.32
N TYR A 51 0.82 3.09 -2.32
CA TYR A 51 0.38 2.97 -0.93
C TYR A 51 -0.31 4.25 -0.43
N ILE A 52 0.29 5.42 -0.69
CA ILE A 52 -0.31 6.71 -0.29
C ILE A 52 -1.68 6.89 -0.94
N ILE A 53 -1.81 6.62 -2.24
CA ILE A 53 -3.10 6.76 -2.95
C ILE A 53 -4.14 5.79 -2.38
N ALA A 54 -3.77 4.54 -2.12
CA ALA A 54 -4.67 3.54 -1.55
C ALA A 54 -5.17 3.98 -0.16
N GLU A 55 -4.30 4.56 0.65
CA GLU A 55 -4.63 4.99 2.01
C GLU A 55 -5.49 6.26 2.04
N CYS A 56 -5.28 7.17 1.09
CA CYS A 56 -6.11 8.36 0.93
C CYS A 56 -7.59 8.01 0.69
N ILE A 57 -7.89 6.94 -0.05
CA ILE A 57 -9.28 6.51 -0.30
C ILE A 57 -9.99 6.20 1.02
N TRP A 58 -9.31 5.49 1.92
CA TRP A 58 -9.88 5.14 3.21
C TRP A 58 -10.04 6.36 4.12
N GLN A 59 -9.07 7.28 4.11
CA GLN A 59 -9.18 8.53 4.85
C GLN A 59 -10.33 9.41 4.36
N ILE A 60 -10.55 9.50 3.05
CA ILE A 60 -11.70 10.22 2.48
C ILE A 60 -13.01 9.55 2.91
N LYS A 61 -13.08 8.22 2.86
CA LYS A 61 -14.25 7.47 3.34
C LYS A 61 -14.53 7.76 4.81
N GLU A 62 -13.51 7.72 5.68
CA GLU A 62 -13.67 8.02 7.11
C GLU A 62 -14.11 9.47 7.35
N LEU A 63 -13.55 10.44 6.61
CA LEU A 63 -13.98 11.84 6.68
C LEU A 63 -15.44 12.02 6.27
N VAL A 64 -15.85 11.42 5.15
CA VAL A 64 -17.23 11.54 4.65
C VAL A 64 -18.20 10.86 5.62
N VAL A 65 -17.89 9.64 6.08
CA VAL A 65 -18.74 8.93 7.04
C VAL A 65 -18.81 9.70 8.36
N GLY A 66 -17.68 10.16 8.91
CA GLY A 66 -17.67 10.88 10.18
C GLY A 66 -18.33 12.26 10.13
N TYR A 67 -18.48 12.86 8.94
CA TYR A 67 -19.12 14.17 8.79
C TYR A 67 -20.63 14.07 8.49
N TYR A 68 -21.06 13.07 7.73
CA TYR A 68 -22.45 12.94 7.26
C TYR A 68 -23.30 11.91 8.03
N LEU A 69 -22.67 11.02 8.79
CA LEU A 69 -23.30 9.95 9.57
C LEU A 69 -22.94 10.10 11.05
#